data_AF-Q9ADV7-F1
#
_entry.id   AF-Q9ADV7-F1
#
_cell.length_a   1.000
_cell.length_b   1.000
_cell.length_c   1.000
_cell.angle_alpha   90.00
_cell.angle_beta   90.00
_cell.angle_gamma   90.00
#
_symmetry.space_group_name_H-M   'P 1'
#
loop_
_entity.id
_entity.type
_entity.pdbx_description
1 polymer ?
#
loop_
_entity_poly.entity_id
_entity_poly.type
_entity_poly.pdbx_seq_one_letter_code
_entity_poly.pdbx_strand_id
1 'polypeptide(L)'
;MNNKRNFFLIGMSLLINLLLPIDASSMEVHNYTHFKPRLYISGQYRPGVSHFSKFSVKETHCNTVQLVGLTKDIKVTNNSSINTNTSFNFPYVAEFQDNAMSFSGAIGCFYSENFRIEVEASYEEFDVKNPEGSTTDSYRYFALARGMDGNNIPTSQKFTVMRNDGLLISSVMINGCYNVILNDIQAEPYICAGLGGDFIEFFNGFHVKLAYQGKVGISYQIFPEVRLFIDGYYHKVKGNKFKNLHVQHVGALAALPKVTSAVATLNIGYFGCEAGVRFIF
;
A
#
# COMPACT_ATOMS: atom_id res chain seq x y z
N MET A 1 -21.33 -2.95 6.42
CA MET A 1 -20.09 -3.70 6.09
C MET A 1 -20.20 -4.39 4.72
N ASN A 2 -20.69 -3.70 3.68
CA ASN A 2 -21.00 -4.33 2.38
C ASN A 2 -20.49 -3.52 1.14
N ASN A 3 -19.90 -2.34 1.34
CA ASN A 3 -19.46 -1.47 0.24
C ASN A 3 -17.99 -1.69 -0.19
N LYS A 4 -17.11 -2.18 0.70
CA LYS A 4 -15.69 -2.40 0.36
C LYS A 4 -15.50 -3.50 -0.68
N ARG A 5 -16.29 -4.58 -0.59
CA ARG A 5 -16.27 -5.70 -1.55
C ARG A 5 -16.77 -5.30 -2.94
N ASN A 6 -17.73 -4.38 -3.01
CA ASN A 6 -18.31 -3.92 -4.27
C ASN A 6 -17.35 -3.04 -5.08
N PHE A 7 -16.57 -2.15 -4.44
CA PHE A 7 -15.56 -1.36 -5.14
C PHE A 7 -14.42 -2.22 -5.70
N PHE A 8 -13.99 -3.25 -4.98
CA PHE A 8 -12.98 -4.20 -5.46
C PHE A 8 -13.49 -5.01 -6.65
N LEU A 9 -14.75 -5.48 -6.61
CA LEU A 9 -15.40 -6.17 -7.72
C LEU A 9 -15.59 -5.28 -8.96
N ILE A 10 -15.94 -4.00 -8.76
CA ILE A 10 -16.10 -3.04 -9.85
C ILE A 10 -14.73 -2.69 -10.48
N GLY A 11 -13.69 -2.50 -9.67
CA GLY A 11 -12.32 -2.25 -10.16
C GLY A 11 -11.73 -3.43 -10.95
N MET A 12 -11.91 -4.65 -10.45
CA MET A 12 -11.50 -5.87 -11.17
C MET A 12 -12.32 -6.11 -12.44
N SER A 13 -13.63 -5.81 -12.43
CA SER A 13 -14.47 -5.90 -13.63
C SER A 13 -14.08 -4.88 -14.71
N LEU A 14 -13.65 -3.68 -14.32
CA LEU A 14 -13.13 -2.67 -15.26
C LEU A 14 -11.78 -3.07 -15.86
N LEU A 15 -10.87 -3.68 -15.09
CA LEU A 15 -9.60 -4.21 -15.62
C LEU A 15 -9.83 -5.40 -16.56
N ILE A 16 -10.76 -6.32 -16.22
CA ILE A 16 -11.09 -7.48 -17.06
C ILE A 16 -11.73 -7.04 -18.38
N ASN A 17 -12.59 -6.01 -18.38
CA ASN A 17 -13.17 -5.46 -19.60
C ASN A 17 -12.15 -4.68 -20.47
N LEU A 18 -11.07 -4.16 -19.87
CA LEU A 18 -9.95 -3.59 -20.63
C LEU A 18 -9.01 -4.67 -21.22
N LEU A 19 -9.07 -5.90 -20.69
CA LEU A 19 -8.25 -7.06 -21.09
C LEU A 19 -9.01 -8.03 -22.02
N LEU A 20 -10.28 -7.76 -22.35
CA LEU A 20 -10.97 -8.49 -23.40
C LEU A 20 -10.36 -8.09 -24.75
N PRO A 21 -9.95 -9.06 -25.59
CA PRO A 21 -9.35 -8.76 -26.88
C PRO A 21 -10.40 -8.07 -27.75
N ILE A 22 -10.09 -6.86 -28.21
CA ILE A 22 -10.66 -6.34 -29.46
C ILE A 22 -10.30 -7.38 -30.52
N ASP A 23 -11.31 -7.84 -31.26
CA ASP A 23 -11.22 -8.86 -32.28
C ASP A 23 -9.85 -8.92 -32.96
N ALA A 24 -9.23 -10.10 -32.94
CA ALA A 24 -8.02 -10.40 -33.68
C ALA A 24 -8.31 -10.25 -35.18
N SER A 25 -8.25 -9.02 -35.69
CA SER A 25 -8.17 -8.76 -37.12
C SER A 25 -6.76 -9.09 -37.57
N SER A 26 -6.61 -10.25 -38.21
CA SER A 26 -5.42 -10.57 -39.01
C SER A 26 -5.29 -9.55 -40.13
N MET A 27 -4.47 -8.52 -39.93
CA MET A 27 -3.96 -7.71 -41.04
C MET A 27 -2.72 -8.38 -41.62
N GLU A 28 -2.87 -9.03 -42.76
CA GLU A 28 -1.74 -9.34 -43.63
C GLU A 28 -1.31 -8.07 -44.37
N VAL A 29 -0.16 -7.48 -44.03
CA VAL A 29 0.57 -6.55 -44.92
C VAL A 29 2.10 -6.62 -44.68
N HIS A 30 2.79 -7.10 -45.73
CA HIS A 30 4.18 -6.90 -46.18
C HIS A 30 5.42 -7.02 -45.27
N ASN A 31 6.29 -7.96 -45.68
CA ASN A 31 7.75 -8.05 -45.54
C ASN A 31 8.48 -6.88 -44.85
N TYR A 32 8.45 -6.92 -43.52
CA TYR A 32 9.57 -6.50 -42.66
C TYR A 32 9.96 -7.73 -41.85
N THR A 33 11.25 -7.94 -41.56
CA THR A 33 11.72 -9.01 -40.68
C THR A 33 10.92 -8.98 -39.38
N HIS A 34 9.96 -9.89 -39.27
CA HIS A 34 8.88 -9.82 -38.28
C HIS A 34 9.47 -10.08 -36.90
N PHE A 35 9.60 -9.03 -36.09
CA PHE A 35 9.82 -9.19 -34.67
C PHE A 35 8.61 -9.94 -34.11
N LYS A 36 8.82 -11.14 -33.56
CA LYS A 36 7.77 -11.95 -32.94
C LYS A 36 7.87 -11.78 -31.42
N PRO A 37 7.09 -10.86 -30.81
CA PRO A 37 7.10 -10.68 -29.36
C PRO A 37 6.67 -11.99 -28.69
N ARG A 38 7.44 -12.45 -27.71
CA ARG A 38 7.05 -13.56 -26.83
C ARG A 38 6.30 -12.98 -25.66
N LEU A 39 5.08 -13.44 -25.43
CA LEU A 39 4.25 -12.97 -24.32
C LEU A 39 4.43 -13.90 -23.13
N TYR A 40 4.26 -13.39 -21.93
CA TYR A 40 4.21 -14.22 -20.75
C TYR A 40 3.23 -13.69 -19.72
N ILE A 41 2.76 -14.59 -18.87
CA ILE A 41 2.04 -14.26 -17.64
C ILE A 41 2.86 -14.75 -16.45
N SER A 42 2.77 -14.04 -15.33
CA SER A 42 3.42 -14.43 -14.09
C SER A 42 2.50 -14.29 -12.89
N GLY A 43 2.75 -15.14 -11.90
CA GLY A 43 2.23 -15.00 -10.55
C GLY A 43 3.37 -15.15 -9.57
N GLN A 44 3.40 -14.30 -8.55
CA GLN A 44 4.45 -14.30 -7.55
C GLN A 44 3.94 -13.99 -6.15
N TYR A 45 4.58 -14.63 -5.17
CA TYR A 45 4.46 -14.32 -3.76
C TYR A 45 5.45 -13.21 -3.40
N ARG A 46 5.00 -12.21 -2.62
CA ARG A 46 5.65 -10.91 -2.54
C ARG A 46 5.67 -10.32 -1.11
N PRO A 47 6.31 -10.96 -0.12
CA PRO A 47 6.42 -10.37 1.23
C PRO A 47 7.17 -9.03 1.19
N GLY A 48 6.83 -8.14 2.13
CA GLY A 48 7.36 -6.77 2.17
C GLY A 48 7.62 -6.27 3.59
N VAL A 49 8.76 -5.61 3.79
CA VAL A 49 9.16 -4.95 5.03
C VAL A 49 8.88 -3.45 4.92
N SER A 50 8.11 -2.93 5.86
CA SER A 50 7.69 -1.54 5.85
C SER A 50 8.86 -0.61 6.19
N HIS A 51 9.03 0.48 5.43
CA HIS A 51 9.99 1.54 5.71
C HIS A 51 9.29 2.90 5.72
N PHE A 52 8.21 2.97 6.50
CA PHE A 52 7.38 4.16 6.59
C PHE A 52 8.00 5.19 7.54
N SER A 53 7.90 6.47 7.17
CA SER A 53 8.52 7.54 7.98
C SER A 53 7.71 8.83 7.97
N LYS A 54 8.06 9.74 8.89
CA LYS A 54 7.44 11.07 9.04
C LYS A 54 5.92 11.01 9.26
N PHE A 55 5.44 9.97 9.95
CA PHE A 55 4.05 9.89 10.35
C PHE A 55 3.70 11.11 11.21
N SER A 56 2.66 11.83 10.81
CA SER A 56 2.01 12.85 11.63
C SER A 56 0.58 13.01 11.17
N VAL A 57 -0.29 13.43 12.08
CA VAL A 57 -1.70 13.72 11.77
C VAL A 57 -2.07 15.01 12.47
N LYS A 58 -2.85 15.83 11.80
CA LYS A 58 -3.43 17.05 12.39
C LYS A 58 -4.82 17.30 11.83
N GLU A 59 -5.62 18.04 12.57
CA GLU A 59 -6.88 18.57 12.06
C GLU A 59 -6.63 19.61 10.96
N THR A 60 -7.53 19.68 9.97
CA THR A 60 -7.38 20.57 8.80
C THR A 60 -7.49 22.06 9.18
N HIS A 61 -8.40 22.39 10.11
CA HIS A 61 -8.73 23.77 10.50
C HIS A 61 -8.49 24.07 11.98
N CYS A 62 -7.89 23.14 12.71
CA CYS A 62 -7.51 23.32 14.11
C CYS A 62 -6.05 22.95 14.30
N ASN A 63 -5.36 23.65 15.20
CA ASN A 63 -4.03 23.23 15.60
C ASN A 63 -4.14 22.00 16.50
N THR A 64 -3.52 20.91 16.08
CA THR A 64 -3.33 19.72 16.92
C THR A 64 -2.00 19.88 17.66
N VAL A 65 -2.08 20.01 18.98
CA VAL A 65 -0.91 20.19 19.86
C VAL A 65 -0.13 18.88 19.99
N GLN A 66 -0.85 17.76 20.16
CA GLN A 66 -0.24 16.46 20.36
C GLN A 66 -1.18 15.32 19.92
N LEU A 67 -0.58 14.21 19.51
CA LEU A 67 -1.26 12.93 19.34
C LEU A 67 -1.11 12.09 20.61
N VAL A 68 -2.22 11.67 21.19
CA VAL A 68 -2.24 10.94 22.46
C VAL A 68 -2.94 9.60 22.26
N GLY A 69 -2.29 8.48 22.55
CA GLY A 69 -2.85 7.14 22.38
C GLY A 69 -3.83 6.76 23.48
N LEU A 70 -4.79 5.91 23.15
CA LEU A 70 -5.75 5.35 24.11
C LEU A 70 -5.05 4.30 25.00
N THR A 71 -5.28 4.37 26.31
CA THR A 71 -4.61 3.52 27.32
C THR A 71 -4.70 2.02 26.98
N LYS A 72 -3.61 1.30 27.25
CA LYS A 72 -3.44 -0.12 26.90
C LYS A 72 -4.31 -1.07 27.73
N ASP A 73 -4.69 -0.66 28.95
CA ASP A 73 -5.37 -1.51 29.94
C ASP A 73 -6.91 -1.52 29.82
N ILE A 74 -7.48 -0.94 28.76
CA ILE A 74 -8.93 -0.96 28.54
C ILE A 74 -9.39 -2.36 28.13
N LYS A 75 -10.29 -2.93 28.94
CA LYS A 75 -10.91 -4.25 28.70
C LYS A 75 -11.87 -4.27 27.51
N VAL A 76 -12.50 -3.15 27.17
CA VAL A 76 -13.47 -3.03 26.06
C VAL A 76 -13.34 -1.64 25.42
N THR A 77 -13.03 -1.59 24.13
CA THR A 77 -13.02 -0.32 23.37
C THR A 77 -14.44 -0.02 22.87
N ASN A 78 -15.07 1.02 23.42
CA ASN A 78 -16.42 1.46 23.06
C ASN A 78 -16.52 2.99 23.03
N ASN A 79 -17.68 3.53 22.63
CA ASN A 79 -17.87 4.99 22.54
C ASN A 79 -17.63 5.72 23.88
N SER A 80 -17.91 5.09 25.03
CA SER A 80 -17.62 5.70 26.34
C SER A 80 -16.13 5.78 26.65
N SER A 81 -15.33 4.78 26.29
CA SER A 81 -13.88 4.78 26.55
C SER A 81 -13.16 5.81 25.68
N ILE A 82 -13.56 5.97 24.42
CA ILE A 82 -12.95 6.95 23.51
C ILE A 82 -13.45 8.38 23.72
N ASN A 83 -14.58 8.61 24.41
CA ASN A 83 -15.06 9.95 24.79
C ASN A 83 -14.42 10.47 26.09
N THR A 84 -13.80 9.59 26.88
CA THR A 84 -13.20 9.97 28.16
C THR A 84 -11.78 10.47 27.94
N ASN A 85 -11.51 11.74 28.25
CA ASN A 85 -10.22 12.35 28.00
C ASN A 85 -9.07 11.67 28.78
N THR A 86 -9.30 11.28 30.03
CA THR A 86 -8.32 10.58 30.89
C THR A 86 -7.97 9.18 30.39
N SER A 87 -8.74 8.63 29.44
CA SER A 87 -8.38 7.38 28.77
C SER A 87 -7.24 7.55 27.77
N PHE A 88 -6.84 8.77 27.44
CA PHE A 88 -5.69 9.07 26.59
C PHE A 88 -4.55 9.65 27.42
N ASN A 89 -3.46 8.89 27.59
CA ASN A 89 -2.43 9.21 28.59
C ASN A 89 -0.99 8.92 28.16
N PHE A 90 -0.73 8.53 26.91
CA PHE A 90 0.63 8.34 26.38
C PHE A 90 0.78 8.93 24.97
N PRO A 91 1.98 9.36 24.56
CA PRO A 91 2.22 9.85 23.20
C PRO A 91 1.96 8.78 22.14
N TYR A 92 1.16 9.10 21.12
CA TYR A 92 0.89 8.15 20.04
C TYR A 92 2.02 8.17 18.99
N VAL A 93 2.57 7.00 18.70
CA VAL A 93 3.53 6.76 17.62
C VAL A 93 2.99 5.64 16.75
N ALA A 94 2.81 5.89 15.45
CA ALA A 94 2.37 4.86 14.53
C ALA A 94 3.56 4.02 14.08
N GLU A 95 3.50 2.73 14.38
CA GLU A 95 4.36 1.70 13.81
C GLU A 95 3.49 0.76 12.96
N PHE A 96 4.05 0.24 11.88
CA PHE A 96 3.36 -0.65 10.96
C PHE A 96 4.04 -2.02 10.96
N GLN A 97 3.24 -3.07 10.78
CA GLN A 97 3.71 -4.44 10.66
C GLN A 97 4.25 -4.67 9.26
N ASP A 98 5.20 -5.59 9.16
CA ASP A 98 5.65 -6.08 7.87
C ASP A 98 4.56 -6.94 7.23
N ASN A 99 4.47 -6.86 5.91
CA ASN A 99 3.53 -7.65 5.14
C ASN A 99 4.12 -9.04 4.86
N ALA A 100 3.69 -10.01 5.64
CA ALA A 100 4.10 -11.40 5.47
C ALA A 100 3.33 -12.13 4.36
N MET A 101 2.25 -11.59 3.80
CA MET A 101 1.43 -12.30 2.81
C MET A 101 0.85 -11.35 1.77
N SER A 102 1.59 -11.19 0.67
CA SER A 102 1.16 -10.41 -0.49
C SER A 102 1.41 -11.19 -1.78
N PHE A 103 0.60 -10.92 -2.80
CA PHE A 103 0.68 -11.57 -4.09
C PHE A 103 0.57 -10.52 -5.20
N SER A 104 1.28 -10.77 -6.30
CA SER A 104 1.12 -10.00 -7.52
C SER A 104 1.03 -10.91 -8.73
N GLY A 105 0.39 -10.38 -9.77
CA GLY A 105 0.31 -11.00 -11.07
C GLY A 105 0.79 -10.00 -12.13
N ALA A 106 1.44 -10.51 -13.18
CA ALA A 106 1.91 -9.66 -14.25
C ALA A 106 1.70 -10.28 -15.63
N ILE A 107 1.59 -9.41 -16.63
CA ILE A 107 1.60 -9.75 -18.05
C ILE A 107 2.78 -9.00 -18.64
N GLY A 108 3.65 -9.68 -19.37
CA GLY A 108 4.77 -9.02 -20.03
C GLY A 108 5.04 -9.53 -21.42
N CYS A 109 5.88 -8.78 -22.12
CA CYS A 109 6.37 -9.11 -23.44
C CYS A 109 7.89 -8.96 -23.49
N PHE A 110 8.54 -9.93 -24.13
CA PHE A 110 9.92 -9.80 -24.54
C PHE A 110 9.94 -8.98 -25.84
N TYR A 111 10.58 -7.81 -25.80
CA TYR A 111 10.82 -6.95 -26.97
C TYR A 111 12.18 -7.24 -27.61
N SER A 112 13.11 -7.81 -26.86
CA SER A 112 14.31 -8.46 -27.38
C SER A 112 14.71 -9.56 -26.40
N GLU A 113 15.81 -10.27 -26.67
CA GLU A 113 16.32 -11.27 -25.71
C GLU A 113 16.67 -10.65 -24.35
N ASN A 114 17.11 -9.39 -24.35
CA ASN A 114 17.50 -8.67 -23.14
C ASN A 114 16.40 -7.77 -22.60
N PHE A 115 15.53 -7.19 -23.44
CA PHE A 115 14.58 -6.17 -23.00
C PHE A 115 13.15 -6.72 -22.89
N ARG A 116 12.52 -6.43 -21.75
CA ARG A 116 11.19 -6.91 -21.41
C ARG A 116 10.35 -5.78 -20.82
N ILE A 117 9.10 -5.69 -21.24
CA ILE A 117 8.11 -4.79 -20.65
C ILE A 117 7.10 -5.65 -19.89
N GLU A 118 6.74 -5.23 -18.68
CA GLU A 118 5.84 -5.97 -17.79
C GLU A 118 4.82 -5.02 -17.16
N VAL A 119 3.56 -5.38 -17.21
CA VAL A 119 2.48 -4.73 -16.46
C VAL A 119 2.15 -5.61 -15.28
N GLU A 120 2.33 -5.10 -14.07
CA GLU A 120 2.12 -5.80 -12.81
C GLU A 120 0.98 -5.17 -12.01
N ALA A 121 0.15 -6.03 -11.42
CA ALA A 121 -0.85 -5.64 -10.43
C ALA A 121 -0.59 -6.35 -9.10
N SER A 122 -0.60 -5.61 -7.99
CA SER A 122 -0.33 -6.15 -6.66
C SER A 122 -1.31 -5.63 -5.61
N TYR A 123 -1.42 -6.36 -4.51
CA TYR A 123 -2.19 -5.96 -3.33
C TYR A 123 -1.32 -6.19 -2.08
N GLU A 124 -1.08 -5.12 -1.32
CA GLU A 124 -0.29 -5.11 -0.10
C GLU A 124 -1.07 -4.54 1.10
N GLU A 125 -0.94 -5.20 2.25
CA GLU A 125 -1.55 -4.77 3.52
C GLU A 125 -0.45 -4.61 4.58
N PHE A 126 -0.40 -3.44 5.19
CA PHE A 126 0.50 -3.10 6.29
C PHE A 126 -0.34 -2.66 7.49
N ASP A 127 -0.60 -3.61 8.39
CA ASP A 127 -1.38 -3.35 9.59
C ASP A 127 -0.61 -2.50 10.63
N VAL A 128 -1.29 -1.92 11.60
CA VAL A 128 -0.64 -1.23 12.73
C VAL A 128 0.00 -2.26 13.65
N LYS A 129 1.24 -2.01 14.06
CA LYS A 129 1.96 -2.89 14.99
C LYS A 129 1.37 -2.77 16.39
N ASN A 130 0.98 -3.91 16.95
CA ASN A 130 0.51 -3.98 18.33
C ASN A 130 1.71 -3.77 19.28
N PRO A 131 1.74 -2.71 20.10
CA PRO A 131 2.74 -2.59 21.14
C PRO A 131 2.53 -3.67 22.21
N GLU A 132 3.62 -4.29 22.66
CA GLU A 132 3.56 -5.28 23.74
C GLU A 132 2.74 -4.76 24.94
N GLY A 133 1.84 -5.62 25.44
CA GLY A 133 0.95 -5.34 26.56
C GLY A 133 -0.48 -4.89 26.20
N SER A 134 -0.80 -4.60 24.93
CA SER A 134 -2.20 -4.33 24.57
C SER A 134 -2.98 -5.63 24.30
N THR A 135 -3.97 -5.90 25.14
CA THR A 135 -4.87 -7.06 25.00
C THR A 135 -6.07 -6.77 24.08
N THR A 136 -6.26 -5.51 23.71
CA THR A 136 -7.35 -5.04 22.85
C THR A 136 -6.82 -4.13 21.73
N ASP A 137 -7.69 -3.77 20.77
CA ASP A 137 -7.39 -2.82 19.69
C ASP A 137 -7.20 -1.35 20.14
N SER A 138 -7.01 -1.10 21.44
CA SER A 138 -6.84 0.26 21.98
C SER A 138 -5.66 1.01 21.34
N TYR A 139 -4.56 0.31 21.03
CA TYR A 139 -3.39 0.87 20.33
C TYR A 139 -3.69 1.45 18.94
N ARG A 140 -4.84 1.13 18.34
CA ARG A 140 -5.28 1.72 17.07
C ARG A 140 -5.89 3.10 17.24
N TYR A 141 -6.35 3.45 18.45
CA TYR A 141 -7.05 4.69 18.72
C TYR A 141 -6.12 5.75 19.31
N PHE A 142 -6.25 6.97 18.81
CA PHE A 142 -5.55 8.12 19.35
C PHE A 142 -6.39 9.39 19.24
N ALA A 143 -6.16 10.29 20.18
CA ALA A 143 -6.73 11.61 20.25
C ALA A 143 -5.86 12.63 19.50
N LEU A 144 -6.49 13.50 18.73
CA LEU A 144 -5.91 14.76 18.25
C LEU A 144 -6.25 15.83 19.27
N ALA A 145 -5.32 16.13 20.15
CA ALA A 145 -5.54 17.10 21.22
C ALA A 145 -5.39 18.53 20.69
N ARG A 146 -6.42 19.36 20.90
CA ARG A 146 -6.38 20.82 20.66
C ARG A 146 -5.81 21.58 21.86
N GLY A 147 -5.81 20.94 23.03
CA GLY A 147 -5.22 21.44 24.27
C GLY A 147 -4.89 20.29 25.21
N MET A 148 -3.84 20.47 25.99
CA MET A 148 -3.35 19.52 26.99
C MET A 148 -3.53 20.11 28.38
N ASP A 149 -3.80 19.27 29.37
CA ASP A 149 -3.67 19.64 30.78
C ASP A 149 -2.22 19.48 31.28
N GLY A 150 -1.98 19.79 32.56
CA GLY A 150 -0.65 19.70 33.17
C GLY A 150 -0.11 18.26 33.30
N ASN A 151 -0.93 17.24 33.03
CA ASN A 151 -0.58 15.82 33.18
C ASN A 151 -0.41 15.12 31.82
N ASN A 152 -0.28 15.87 30.72
CA ASN A 152 -0.23 15.34 29.35
C ASN A 152 -1.49 14.54 28.95
N ILE A 153 -2.64 14.92 29.50
CA ILE A 153 -3.94 14.40 29.10
C ILE A 153 -4.64 15.46 28.24
N PRO A 154 -5.38 15.08 27.19
CA PRO A 154 -6.18 16.04 26.43
C PRO A 154 -7.18 16.75 27.36
N THR A 155 -7.33 18.08 27.22
CA THR A 155 -8.37 18.79 27.97
C THR A 155 -9.76 18.30 27.54
N SER A 156 -10.65 18.08 28.51
CA SER A 156 -12.03 17.66 28.24
C SER A 156 -12.69 18.55 27.18
N GLN A 157 -13.41 17.92 26.24
CA GLN A 157 -14.09 18.58 25.10
C GLN A 157 -13.16 19.37 24.14
N LYS A 158 -11.84 19.17 24.21
CA LYS A 158 -10.85 19.80 23.32
C LYS A 158 -9.99 18.77 22.58
N PHE A 159 -10.58 17.64 22.22
CA PHE A 159 -9.90 16.64 21.41
C PHE A 159 -10.90 15.92 20.49
N THR A 160 -10.37 15.37 19.42
CA THR A 160 -11.10 14.45 18.53
C THR A 160 -10.37 13.11 18.48
N VAL A 161 -10.99 12.06 17.96
CA VAL A 161 -10.40 10.71 17.97
C VAL A 161 -10.27 10.19 16.54
N MET A 162 -9.19 9.47 16.26
CA MET A 162 -9.00 8.73 15.03
C MET A 162 -8.58 7.29 15.36
N ARG A 163 -8.89 6.39 14.41
CA ARG A 163 -8.50 4.98 14.46
C ARG A 163 -7.59 4.67 13.28
N ASN A 164 -6.40 4.16 13.55
CA ASN A 164 -5.46 3.69 12.54
C ASN A 164 -5.71 2.20 12.28
N ASP A 165 -6.25 1.89 11.10
CA ASP A 165 -6.49 0.53 10.63
C ASP A 165 -5.32 -0.01 9.78
N GLY A 166 -4.20 0.71 9.75
CA GLY A 166 -3.08 0.39 8.89
C GLY A 166 -3.25 1.00 7.50
N LEU A 167 -2.59 0.38 6.53
CA LEU A 167 -2.47 0.87 5.17
C LEU A 167 -2.72 -0.28 4.20
N LEU A 168 -3.70 -0.10 3.31
CA LEU A 168 -3.90 -1.00 2.17
C LEU A 168 -3.44 -0.30 0.91
N ILE A 169 -2.66 -0.99 0.09
CA ILE A 169 -2.14 -0.50 -1.17
C ILE A 169 -2.52 -1.52 -2.25
N SER A 170 -3.18 -1.05 -3.31
CA SER A 170 -3.30 -1.81 -4.55
C SER A 170 -2.52 -1.07 -5.62
N SER A 171 -1.55 -1.73 -6.25
CA SER A 171 -0.60 -1.08 -7.14
C SER A 171 -0.78 -1.60 -8.57
N VAL A 172 -0.63 -0.70 -9.55
CA VAL A 172 -0.52 -1.07 -10.97
C VAL A 172 0.76 -0.43 -11.50
N MET A 173 1.71 -1.26 -11.91
CA MET A 173 3.06 -0.87 -12.29
C MET A 173 3.38 -1.28 -13.72
N ILE A 174 4.08 -0.41 -14.45
CA ILE A 174 4.68 -0.72 -15.74
C ILE A 174 6.19 -0.77 -15.54
N ASN A 175 6.77 -1.94 -15.67
CA ASN A 175 8.18 -2.25 -15.45
C ASN A 175 8.90 -2.41 -16.79
N GLY A 176 10.00 -1.69 -16.98
CA GLY A 176 11.00 -1.98 -18.00
C GLY A 176 12.13 -2.79 -17.38
N CYS A 177 12.37 -3.99 -17.89
CA CYS A 177 13.35 -4.94 -17.39
C CYS A 177 14.45 -5.21 -18.41
N TYR A 178 15.67 -5.37 -17.92
CA TYR A 178 16.83 -5.76 -18.70
C TYR A 178 17.42 -7.06 -18.12
N ASN A 179 17.40 -8.12 -18.93
CA ASN A 179 18.00 -9.41 -18.64
C ASN A 179 19.46 -9.42 -19.10
N VAL A 180 20.35 -9.83 -18.21
CA VAL A 180 21.76 -10.06 -18.49
C VAL A 180 21.91 -11.51 -18.89
N ILE A 181 22.31 -11.75 -20.13
CA ILE A 181 22.56 -13.09 -20.65
C ILE A 181 24.01 -13.44 -20.31
N LEU A 182 24.20 -14.48 -19.50
CA LEU A 182 25.50 -15.03 -19.18
C LEU A 182 25.68 -16.31 -20.00
N ASN A 183 26.67 -16.31 -20.89
CA ASN A 183 27.04 -17.51 -21.62
C ASN A 183 27.47 -18.58 -20.60
N ASP A 184 26.96 -19.80 -20.75
CA ASP A 184 27.21 -21.00 -19.92
C ASP A 184 26.32 -21.25 -18.68
N ILE A 185 25.28 -20.45 -18.41
CA ILE A 185 24.36 -20.72 -17.27
C ILE A 185 22.89 -20.54 -17.67
N GLN A 186 22.01 -21.45 -17.24
CA GLN A 186 20.54 -21.36 -17.40
C GLN A 186 19.86 -20.28 -16.52
N ALA A 187 20.67 -19.46 -15.84
CA ALA A 187 20.21 -18.43 -14.93
C ALA A 187 20.47 -17.06 -15.55
N GLU A 188 19.43 -16.25 -15.65
CA GLU A 188 19.43 -14.92 -16.24
C GLU A 188 19.21 -13.88 -15.13
N PRO A 189 20.26 -13.19 -14.66
CA PRO A 189 20.09 -12.02 -13.80
C PRO A 189 19.31 -10.93 -14.54
N TYR A 190 18.51 -10.15 -13.82
CA TYR A 190 17.80 -9.02 -14.39
C TYR A 190 17.67 -7.86 -13.43
N ILE A 191 17.48 -6.68 -14.00
CA ILE A 191 17.13 -5.44 -13.29
C ILE A 191 15.90 -4.84 -13.94
N CYS A 192 14.98 -4.30 -13.15
CA CYS A 192 13.79 -3.61 -13.61
C CYS A 192 13.67 -2.23 -12.97
N ALA A 193 13.11 -1.30 -13.74
CA ALA A 193 12.63 -0.02 -13.25
C ALA A 193 11.16 0.16 -13.64
N GLY A 194 10.34 0.52 -12.67
CA GLY A 194 8.89 0.57 -12.76
C GLY A 194 8.32 1.92 -12.42
N LEU A 195 7.26 2.31 -13.13
CA LEU A 195 6.45 3.49 -12.85
C LEU A 195 4.98 3.10 -12.90
N GLY A 196 4.18 3.67 -12.00
CA GLY A 196 2.78 3.30 -11.90
C GLY A 196 1.99 4.14 -10.92
N GLY A 197 0.87 3.56 -10.47
CA GLY A 197 -0.06 4.20 -9.56
C GLY A 197 -0.51 3.26 -8.46
N ASP A 198 -0.66 3.83 -7.27
CA ASP A 198 -1.12 3.16 -6.07
C ASP A 198 -2.48 3.72 -5.67
N PHE A 199 -3.41 2.80 -5.45
CA PHE A 199 -4.69 3.01 -4.79
C PHE A 199 -4.51 2.71 -3.31
N ILE A 200 -4.57 3.74 -2.49
CA ILE A 200 -4.21 3.68 -1.08
C ILE A 200 -5.44 3.92 -0.22
N GLU A 201 -5.78 2.94 0.61
CA GLU A 201 -6.74 3.10 1.70
C GLU A 201 -5.99 3.40 3.00
N PHE A 202 -6.24 4.58 3.56
CA PHE A 202 -5.59 5.04 4.79
C PHE A 202 -6.59 5.84 5.63
N PHE A 203 -6.76 5.50 6.92
CA PHE A 203 -7.76 6.12 7.80
C PHE A 203 -9.20 6.13 7.23
N ASN A 204 -9.61 5.04 6.56
CA ASN A 204 -10.87 4.94 5.81
C ASN A 204 -11.05 6.00 4.69
N GLY A 205 -9.97 6.67 4.29
CA GLY A 205 -9.91 7.54 3.12
C GLY A 205 -9.23 6.82 1.94
N PHE A 206 -9.71 7.09 0.73
CA PHE A 206 -9.15 6.54 -0.51
C PHE A 206 -8.33 7.59 -1.25
N HIS A 207 -7.12 7.23 -1.65
CA HIS A 207 -6.17 8.14 -2.30
C HIS A 207 -5.45 7.46 -3.45
N VAL A 208 -5.40 8.13 -4.61
CA VAL A 208 -4.60 7.69 -5.74
C VAL A 208 -3.29 8.48 -5.76
N LYS A 209 -2.16 7.79 -5.81
CA LYS A 209 -0.83 8.41 -5.87
C LYS A 209 0.03 7.74 -6.93
N LEU A 210 0.98 8.49 -7.48
CA LEU A 210 2.00 7.90 -8.37
C LEU A 210 3.00 7.12 -7.53
N ALA A 211 3.52 6.03 -8.08
CA ALA A 211 4.53 5.20 -7.47
C ALA A 211 5.64 4.84 -8.46
N TYR A 212 6.78 4.47 -7.90
CA TYR A 212 7.91 3.95 -8.65
C TYR A 212 8.50 2.76 -7.92
N GLN A 213 9.08 1.86 -8.69
CA GLN A 213 9.63 0.61 -8.19
C GLN A 213 10.95 0.28 -8.88
N GLY A 214 11.86 -0.36 -8.16
CA GLY A 214 13.03 -1.01 -8.73
C GLY A 214 13.07 -2.46 -8.30
N LYS A 215 13.50 -3.36 -9.20
CA LYS A 215 13.68 -4.78 -8.91
C LYS A 215 15.03 -5.28 -9.40
N VAL A 216 15.64 -6.21 -8.68
CA VAL A 216 16.84 -6.92 -9.10
C VAL A 216 16.68 -8.37 -8.73
N GLY A 217 16.89 -9.27 -9.68
CA GLY A 217 16.69 -10.69 -9.46
C GLY A 217 17.39 -11.60 -10.44
N ILE A 218 17.01 -12.86 -10.37
CA ILE A 218 17.53 -13.94 -11.20
C ILE A 218 16.38 -14.82 -11.65
N SER A 219 16.35 -15.16 -12.93
CA SER A 219 15.36 -16.06 -13.52
C SER A 219 16.05 -17.36 -13.92
N TYR A 220 15.46 -18.51 -13.58
CA TYR A 220 15.97 -19.82 -13.96
C TYR A 220 15.01 -20.52 -14.91
N GLN A 221 15.51 -21.01 -16.04
CA GLN A 221 14.72 -21.71 -17.03
C GLN A 221 14.57 -23.19 -16.66
N ILE A 222 13.34 -23.64 -16.35
CA ILE A 222 13.05 -25.07 -16.16
C ILE A 222 12.74 -25.71 -17.52
N PHE A 223 11.82 -25.09 -18.26
CA PHE A 223 11.40 -25.49 -19.60
C PHE A 223 11.44 -24.28 -20.53
N PRO A 224 11.48 -24.44 -21.87
CA PRO A 224 11.47 -23.31 -22.80
C PRO A 224 10.31 -22.32 -22.59
N GLU A 225 9.18 -22.80 -22.07
CA GLU A 225 7.95 -22.07 -21.78
C GLU A 225 7.79 -21.71 -20.29
N VAL A 226 8.60 -22.25 -19.38
CA VAL A 226 8.44 -22.05 -17.93
C VAL A 226 9.74 -21.59 -17.28
N ARG A 227 9.68 -20.42 -16.65
CA ARG A 227 10.80 -19.84 -15.89
C ARG A 227 10.41 -19.57 -14.45
N LEU A 228 11.25 -19.99 -13.50
CA LEU A 228 11.17 -19.51 -12.12
C LEU A 228 11.94 -18.21 -11.99
N PHE A 229 11.59 -17.42 -10.98
CA PHE A 229 12.38 -16.26 -10.61
C PHE A 229 12.30 -15.97 -9.13
N ILE A 230 13.37 -15.32 -8.67
CA ILE A 230 13.45 -14.70 -7.36
C ILE A 230 14.06 -13.31 -7.54
N ASP A 231 13.46 -12.29 -6.93
CA ASP A 231 13.98 -10.94 -6.95
C ASP A 231 13.76 -10.20 -5.63
N GLY A 232 14.56 -9.16 -5.42
CA GLY A 232 14.31 -8.15 -4.39
C GLY A 232 13.82 -6.89 -5.06
N TYR A 233 12.87 -6.20 -4.42
CA TYR A 233 12.32 -4.96 -4.93
C TYR A 233 12.25 -3.87 -3.86
N TYR A 234 12.22 -2.63 -4.34
CA TYR A 234 11.90 -1.45 -3.54
C TYR A 234 10.74 -0.71 -4.21
N HIS A 235 9.69 -0.43 -3.44
CA HIS A 235 8.52 0.32 -3.90
C HIS A 235 8.40 1.63 -3.14
N LYS A 236 8.07 2.71 -3.86
CA LYS A 236 7.92 4.03 -3.26
C LYS A 236 6.75 4.82 -3.83
N VAL A 237 5.95 5.37 -2.92
CA VAL A 237 4.86 6.28 -3.24
C VAL A 237 5.36 7.72 -3.30
N LYS A 238 4.98 8.43 -4.37
CA LYS A 238 5.25 9.85 -4.55
C LYS A 238 4.22 10.69 -3.79
N GLY A 239 4.74 11.56 -2.92
CA GLY A 239 3.96 12.52 -2.16
C GLY A 239 3.36 11.92 -0.89
N ASN A 240 3.50 12.63 0.22
CA ASN A 240 3.28 12.08 1.55
C ASN A 240 2.05 12.61 2.29
N LYS A 241 1.29 13.54 1.70
CA LYS A 241 0.09 14.11 2.34
C LYS A 241 -1.18 13.36 1.93
N PHE A 242 -2.03 13.07 2.90
CA PHE A 242 -3.36 12.47 2.79
C PHE A 242 -4.35 13.42 3.44
N LYS A 243 -5.29 13.96 2.67
CA LYS A 243 -6.22 15.01 3.10
C LYS A 243 -7.63 14.45 3.24
N ASN A 244 -8.51 15.18 3.93
CA ASN A 244 -9.93 14.82 4.07
C ASN A 244 -10.14 13.48 4.77
N LEU A 245 -9.26 13.17 5.73
CA LEU A 245 -9.37 11.94 6.52
C LEU A 245 -10.50 12.07 7.53
N HIS A 246 -11.22 10.98 7.74
CA HIS A 246 -12.36 10.93 8.64
C HIS A 246 -11.90 11.00 10.11
N VAL A 247 -12.54 11.88 10.88
CA VAL A 247 -12.29 12.06 12.31
C VAL A 247 -13.55 11.67 13.09
N GLN A 248 -13.39 10.92 14.17
CA GLN A 248 -14.50 10.54 15.04
C GLN A 248 -14.76 11.65 16.07
N HIS A 249 -15.99 12.16 16.05
CA HIS A 249 -16.48 13.16 17.01
C HIS A 249 -17.20 12.44 18.16
N VAL A 250 -16.45 12.15 19.21
CA VAL A 250 -16.89 11.34 20.36
C VAL A 250 -17.66 12.13 21.42
N GLY A 251 -17.65 13.47 21.35
CA GLY A 251 -18.38 14.36 22.25
C GLY A 251 -18.54 15.77 21.67
N ALA A 252 -19.32 16.62 22.35
CA ALA A 252 -19.48 18.02 21.96
C ALA A 252 -18.16 18.78 22.20
N LEU A 253 -17.57 19.31 21.13
CA LEU A 253 -16.37 20.14 21.22
C LEU A 253 -16.71 21.52 21.78
N ALA A 254 -15.97 21.96 22.80
CA ALA A 254 -16.14 23.26 23.43
C ALA A 254 -15.69 24.42 22.52
N ALA A 255 -14.68 24.17 21.67
CA ALA A 255 -14.13 25.15 20.73
C ALA A 255 -14.54 24.84 19.28
N LEU A 256 -14.82 25.89 18.51
CA LEU A 256 -15.03 25.79 17.06
C LEU A 256 -13.71 25.51 16.31
N PRO A 257 -13.75 24.86 15.14
CA PRO A 257 -14.90 24.16 14.52
C PRO A 257 -15.30 22.85 15.24
N LYS A 258 -16.60 22.58 15.27
CA LYS A 258 -17.20 21.36 15.87
C LYS A 258 -17.16 20.14 14.93
N VAL A 259 -16.95 20.36 13.64
CA VAL A 259 -16.79 19.32 12.61
C VAL A 259 -15.50 19.62 11.87
N THR A 260 -14.68 18.60 11.65
CA THR A 260 -13.35 18.77 11.04
C THR A 260 -12.98 17.55 10.24
N SER A 261 -11.99 17.68 9.38
CA SER A 261 -11.29 16.56 8.78
C SER A 261 -9.83 16.57 9.26
N ALA A 262 -9.10 15.49 8.99
CA ALA A 262 -7.68 15.44 9.27
C ALA A 262 -6.84 15.39 8.00
N VAL A 263 -5.59 15.84 8.16
CA VAL A 263 -4.52 15.67 7.19
C VAL A 263 -3.43 14.83 7.85
N ALA A 264 -3.13 13.68 7.26
CA ALA A 264 -1.98 12.88 7.65
C ALA A 264 -0.80 13.13 6.70
N THR A 265 0.40 13.05 7.26
CA THR A 265 1.65 12.96 6.51
C THR A 265 2.24 11.59 6.78
N LEU A 266 2.56 10.83 5.74
CA LEU A 266 3.23 9.54 5.82
C LEU A 266 4.06 9.33 4.56
N ASN A 267 5.36 9.13 4.72
CA ASN A 267 6.21 8.68 3.61
C ASN A 267 6.08 7.17 3.49
N ILE A 268 5.36 6.69 2.47
CA ILE A 268 5.23 5.27 2.19
C ILE A 268 6.41 4.83 1.32
N GLY A 269 7.11 3.81 1.75
CA GLY A 269 8.15 3.10 1.00
C GLY A 269 8.44 1.79 1.71
N TYR A 270 8.72 0.75 0.95
CA TYR A 270 8.93 -0.59 1.50
C TYR A 270 9.83 -1.41 0.60
N PHE A 271 10.56 -2.33 1.21
CA PHE A 271 11.38 -3.32 0.52
C PHE A 271 10.63 -4.64 0.51
N GLY A 272 10.91 -5.51 -0.44
CA GLY A 272 10.38 -6.85 -0.40
C GLY A 272 11.16 -7.82 -1.27
N CYS A 273 10.74 -9.07 -1.22
CA CYS A 273 11.24 -10.13 -2.06
C CYS A 273 10.08 -10.72 -2.86
N GLU A 274 10.35 -11.18 -4.07
CA GLU A 274 9.40 -11.88 -4.92
C GLU A 274 9.94 -13.27 -5.23
N ALA A 275 9.06 -14.27 -5.16
CA ALA A 275 9.32 -15.61 -5.69
C ALA A 275 8.13 -16.02 -6.55
N GLY A 276 8.37 -16.39 -7.80
CA GLY A 276 7.31 -16.64 -8.75
C GLY A 276 7.69 -17.48 -9.95
N VAL A 277 6.69 -17.66 -10.81
CA VAL A 277 6.79 -18.42 -12.06
C VAL A 277 6.28 -17.58 -13.22
N ARG A 278 6.92 -17.70 -14.38
CA ARG A 278 6.52 -17.10 -15.66
C ARG A 278 6.22 -18.21 -16.66
N PHE A 279 5.06 -18.10 -17.32
CA PHE A 279 4.65 -18.98 -18.41
C PHE A 279 4.70 -18.18 -19.72
N ILE A 280 5.49 -18.64 -20.67
CA ILE A 280 5.82 -17.94 -21.91
C ILE A 280 5.13 -18.63 -23.09
N PHE A 281 4.57 -17.84 -24.02
CA PHE A 281 3.81 -18.28 -25.19
C PHE A 281 4.29 -17.58 -26.47
#